data_AF-C4LCE5-F1
#
_entry.id   AF-C4LCE5-F1
#
_cell.length_a   1.000
_cell.length_b   1.000
_cell.length_c   1.000
_cell.angle_alpha   90.00
_cell.angle_beta   90.00
_cell.angle_gamma   90.00
#
_symmetry.space_group_name_H-M   'P 1'
#
loop_
_entity.id
_entity.type
_entity.pdbx_description
1 polymer ?
#
loop_
_entity_poly.entity_id
_entity_poly.type
_entity_poly.pdbx_seq_one_letter_code
_entity_poly.pdbx_strand_id
1 'polypeptide(L)'
;MARYAGNWNILADRDELGIIDPQAVIVRVKEYQPDVIINAVVHTVADKAETEIDASYAINRDGPKYLAEAAVSVGTAIIHISKTRFSSDKDRIYSEADPVVPQGIYGTSKLAAGNLPNRYCQDHQMVSDQ
;
A
#
# COMPACT_ATOMS: atom_id res chain seq x y z
N MET A 1 -0.44 9.56 20.75
CA MET A 1 -0.91 10.39 19.61
C MET A 1 -0.05 11.63 19.48
N ALA A 2 0.70 11.75 18.38
CA ALA A 2 1.44 12.95 18.04
C ALA A 2 0.57 13.86 17.15
N ARG A 3 0.60 15.17 17.40
CA ARG A 3 -0.04 16.20 16.56
C ARG A 3 1.04 16.84 15.68
N TYR A 4 0.78 16.93 14.37
CA TYR A 4 1.64 17.63 13.40
C TYR A 4 1.04 18.98 13.00
N ALA A 5 1.74 19.78 12.18
CA ALA A 5 1.23 21.07 11.71
C ALA A 5 -0.07 20.87 10.89
N GLY A 6 -1.20 21.16 11.53
CA GLY A 6 -2.56 20.87 11.05
C GLY A 6 -3.34 20.03 12.08
N ASN A 7 -4.67 20.03 12.05
CA ASN A 7 -5.50 19.27 12.99
C ASN A 7 -5.54 17.76 12.69
N TRP A 8 -4.38 17.14 12.42
CA TRP A 8 -4.26 15.72 12.08
C TRP A 8 -3.75 14.91 13.27
N ASN A 9 -4.36 13.75 13.50
CA ASN A 9 -3.92 12.75 14.47
C ASN A 9 -3.41 11.51 13.72
N ILE A 10 -2.21 11.04 14.06
CA ILE A 10 -1.71 9.74 13.59
C ILE A 10 -2.26 8.67 14.54
N LEU A 11 -2.90 7.65 13.96
CA LEU A 11 -3.64 6.63 14.70
C LEU A 11 -2.89 5.30 14.83
N ALA A 12 -1.98 4.98 13.91
CA ALA A 12 -1.16 3.77 13.98
C ALA A 12 0.19 3.96 13.27
N ASP A 13 1.23 3.30 13.77
CA ASP A 13 2.47 3.02 13.06
C ASP A 13 2.74 1.50 12.92
N ARG A 14 3.94 1.13 12.45
CA ARG A 14 4.33 -0.27 12.22
C ARG A 14 4.27 -1.12 13.50
N ASP A 15 4.65 -0.55 14.64
CA ASP A 15 4.71 -1.29 15.91
C ASP A 15 3.31 -1.44 16.51
N GLU A 16 2.39 -0.54 16.14
CA GLU A 16 1.01 -0.54 16.60
C GLU A 16 0.07 -1.38 15.71
N LEU A 17 0.31 -1.49 14.39
CA LEU A 17 -0.53 -2.25 13.47
C LEU A 17 0.26 -2.97 12.37
N GLY A 18 0.30 -4.31 12.47
CA GLY A 18 0.73 -5.18 11.38
C GLY A 18 -0.35 -5.33 10.32
N ILE A 19 -0.12 -4.83 9.11
CA ILE A 19 -1.13 -4.83 8.03
C ILE A 19 -1.39 -6.21 7.42
N ILE A 20 -0.62 -7.24 7.79
CA ILE A 20 -0.75 -8.60 7.24
C ILE A 20 -1.75 -9.47 8.03
N ASP A 21 -2.33 -8.95 9.12
CA ASP A 21 -3.40 -9.60 9.86
C ASP A 21 -4.75 -8.91 9.55
N PRO A 22 -5.63 -9.55 8.75
CA PRO A 22 -6.90 -8.94 8.36
C PRO A 22 -7.83 -8.65 9.56
N GLN A 23 -7.77 -9.46 10.63
CA GLN A 23 -8.60 -9.25 11.81
C GLN A 23 -8.08 -8.08 12.64
N ALA A 24 -6.78 -7.97 12.83
CA ALA A 24 -6.19 -6.81 13.51
C ALA A 24 -6.51 -5.51 12.77
N VAL A 25 -6.39 -5.53 11.43
CA VAL A 25 -6.71 -4.38 10.57
C VAL A 25 -8.17 -3.94 10.71
N ILE A 26 -9.13 -4.87 10.56
CA ILE A 26 -10.55 -4.50 10.62
C ILE A 26 -10.97 -4.01 12.01
N VAL A 27 -10.46 -4.64 13.08
CA VAL A 27 -10.72 -4.21 14.46
C VAL A 27 -10.22 -2.78 14.67
N ARG A 28 -8.99 -2.51 14.25
CA ARG A 28 -8.37 -1.21 14.49
C ARG A 28 -8.99 -0.09 13.68
N VAL A 29 -9.31 -0.33 12.41
CA VAL A 29 -10.01 0.65 11.57
C VAL A 29 -11.41 0.96 12.14
N LYS A 30 -12.13 -0.04 12.63
CA LYS A 30 -13.44 0.18 13.27
C LYS A 30 -13.36 0.93 14.59
N GLU A 31 -12.32 0.68 15.39
CA GLU A 31 -12.07 1.40 16.64
C GLU A 31 -11.74 2.87 16.38
N TYR A 32 -10.91 3.14 15.36
CA TYR A 32 -10.41 4.46 15.06
C TYR A 32 -11.35 5.34 14.24
N GLN A 33 -12.21 4.75 13.41
CA GLN A 33 -13.10 5.49 12.50
C GLN A 33 -12.35 6.61 11.73
N PRO A 34 -11.27 6.28 10.99
CA PRO A 34 -10.43 7.29 10.37
C PRO A 34 -11.14 8.03 9.22
N ASP A 35 -10.89 9.33 9.10
CA ASP A 35 -11.35 10.14 7.96
C ASP A 35 -10.68 9.73 6.64
N VAL A 36 -9.47 9.18 6.70
CA VAL A 36 -8.71 8.66 5.56
C VAL A 36 -7.67 7.63 6.02
N ILE A 37 -7.40 6.62 5.20
CA ILE A 37 -6.29 5.68 5.39
C ILE A 37 -5.19 5.99 4.39
N ILE A 38 -3.96 6.23 4.87
CA ILE A 38 -2.78 6.41 4.02
C ILE A 38 -1.85 5.22 4.24
N ASN A 39 -1.76 4.34 3.25
CA ASN A 39 -0.87 3.18 3.31
C ASN A 39 0.48 3.48 2.63
N ALA A 40 1.48 3.73 3.47
CA ALA A 40 2.88 3.89 3.08
C ALA A 40 3.74 2.64 3.36
N VAL A 41 3.12 1.52 3.77
CA VAL A 41 3.86 0.29 4.10
C VAL A 41 4.23 -0.46 2.82
N VAL A 42 5.50 -0.88 2.75
CA VAL A 42 6.06 -1.66 1.65
C VAL A 42 7.23 -2.50 2.17
N HIS A 43 7.37 -3.72 1.66
CA HIS A 43 8.58 -4.50 1.86
C HIS A 43 9.66 -3.97 0.91
N THR A 44 10.54 -3.06 1.40
CA THR A 44 11.41 -2.22 0.57
C THR A 44 12.75 -2.83 0.16
N VAL A 45 13.15 -3.97 0.72
CA VAL A 45 14.47 -4.54 0.45
C VAL A 45 14.38 -5.48 -0.75
N ALA A 46 14.59 -4.93 -1.95
CA ALA A 46 14.51 -5.66 -3.21
C ALA A 46 15.31 -6.97 -3.20
N ASP A 47 16.52 -6.96 -2.63
CA ASP A 47 17.36 -8.16 -2.50
C ASP A 47 16.72 -9.25 -1.62
N LYS A 48 16.01 -8.85 -0.55
CA LYS A 48 15.30 -9.79 0.31
C LYS A 48 14.00 -10.27 -0.31
N ALA A 49 13.37 -9.48 -1.18
CA ALA A 49 12.12 -9.87 -1.80
C ALA A 49 12.26 -11.14 -2.65
N GLU A 50 13.42 -11.32 -3.30
CA GLU A 50 13.73 -12.52 -4.08
C GLU A 50 13.83 -13.79 -3.21
N THR A 51 14.17 -13.65 -1.93
CA THR A 51 14.27 -14.77 -0.98
C THR A 51 13.07 -14.91 -0.05
N GLU A 52 12.38 -13.81 0.24
CA GLU A 52 11.24 -13.70 1.15
C GLU A 52 9.96 -13.45 0.34
N ILE A 53 9.66 -14.39 -0.56
CA ILE A 53 8.58 -14.26 -1.54
C ILE A 53 7.23 -14.09 -0.84
N ASP A 54 6.91 -14.99 0.10
CA ASP A 54 5.63 -14.97 0.81
C ASP A 54 5.46 -13.69 1.64
N ALA A 55 6.51 -13.23 2.31
CA ALA A 55 6.48 -11.97 3.05
C ALA A 55 6.28 -10.77 2.12
N SER A 56 6.90 -10.79 0.94
CA SER A 56 6.75 -9.74 -0.07
C SER A 56 5.31 -9.68 -0.57
N TYR A 57 4.67 -10.82 -0.85
CA TYR A 57 3.25 -10.83 -1.21
C TYR A 57 2.35 -10.45 -0.05
N ALA A 58 2.59 -10.96 1.16
CA ALA A 58 1.79 -10.62 2.33
C ALA A 58 1.77 -9.10 2.58
N ILE A 59 2.94 -8.46 2.56
CA ILE A 59 3.07 -7.02 2.83
C ILE A 59 2.63 -6.19 1.63
N ASN A 60 3.12 -6.49 0.42
CA ASN A 60 2.90 -5.62 -0.73
C ASN A 60 1.54 -5.84 -1.39
N ARG A 61 0.97 -7.04 -1.35
CA ARG A 61 -0.31 -7.38 -2.00
C ARG A 61 -1.46 -7.48 -0.99
N ASP A 62 -1.30 -8.32 0.03
CA ASP A 62 -2.41 -8.68 0.91
C ASP A 62 -2.72 -7.58 1.92
N GLY A 63 -1.70 -6.93 2.50
CA GLY A 63 -1.91 -5.83 3.44
C GLY A 63 -2.70 -4.64 2.87
N PRO A 64 -2.37 -4.11 1.69
CA PRO A 64 -3.19 -3.08 1.04
C PRO A 64 -4.63 -3.53 0.77
N LYS A 65 -4.83 -4.81 0.43
CA LYS A 65 -6.18 -5.37 0.27
C LYS A 65 -6.96 -5.33 1.58
N TYR A 66 -6.37 -5.78 2.68
CA TYR A 66 -7.06 -5.79 3.98
C TYR A 66 -7.41 -4.37 4.44
N LEU A 67 -6.52 -3.41 4.21
CA LEU A 67 -6.80 -2.00 4.48
C LEU A 67 -7.95 -1.47 3.63
N ALA A 68 -8.00 -1.83 2.33
CA ALA A 68 -9.10 -1.43 1.46
C ALA A 68 -10.44 -2.04 1.90
N GLU A 69 -10.47 -3.33 2.27
CA GLU A 69 -11.67 -3.99 2.80
C GLU A 69 -12.13 -3.35 4.12
N ALA A 70 -11.20 -3.01 5.01
CA ALA A 70 -11.52 -2.31 6.25
C ALA A 70 -12.01 -0.88 6.00
N ALA A 71 -11.44 -0.17 5.02
CA ALA A 71 -11.87 1.18 4.64
C ALA A 71 -13.35 1.20 4.22
N VAL A 72 -13.75 0.23 3.38
CA VAL A 72 -15.15 0.04 2.97
C VAL A 72 -16.05 -0.17 4.17
N SER A 73 -15.60 -0.95 5.16
CA SER A 73 -16.41 -1.28 6.34
C SER A 73 -16.77 -0.08 7.22
N VAL A 74 -16.04 1.04 7.09
CA VAL A 74 -16.29 2.29 7.82
C VAL A 74 -16.61 3.47 6.90
N GLY A 75 -16.71 3.24 5.58
CA GLY A 75 -17.05 4.27 4.60
C GLY A 75 -15.95 5.33 4.39
N THR A 76 -14.68 4.98 4.53
CA THR A 76 -13.54 5.88 4.35
C THR A 76 -12.74 5.57 3.08
N ALA A 77 -11.94 6.54 2.63
CA ALA A 77 -11.07 6.40 1.46
C ALA A 77 -9.68 5.83 1.85
N ILE A 78 -9.00 5.22 0.88
CA ILE A 78 -7.63 4.73 1.04
C ILE A 78 -6.70 5.26 -0.05
N ILE A 79 -5.59 5.87 0.36
CA ILE A 79 -4.47 6.26 -0.51
C ILE A 79 -3.36 5.22 -0.32
N HIS A 80 -2.89 4.58 -1.39
CA HIS A 80 -1.79 3.62 -1.33
C HIS A 80 -0.59 4.10 -2.14
N ILE A 81 0.55 4.20 -1.48
CA ILE A 81 1.79 4.64 -2.14
C ILE A 81 2.47 3.43 -2.79
N SER A 82 2.63 3.47 -4.11
CA SER A 82 3.26 2.39 -4.88
C SER A 82 4.34 2.92 -5.83
N LYS A 83 5.50 2.25 -5.82
CA LYS A 83 6.57 2.46 -6.82
C LYS A 83 6.75 1.13 -7.56
N THR A 84 6.25 1.05 -8.78
CA THR A 84 6.23 -0.19 -9.58
C THR A 84 6.98 -0.08 -10.90
N ARG A 85 7.59 1.08 -11.19
CA ARG A 85 8.33 1.31 -12.44
C ARG A 85 9.81 1.01 -12.25
N PHE A 86 10.23 -0.13 -12.78
CA PHE A 86 11.63 -0.50 -12.96
C PHE A 86 11.82 -0.93 -14.41
N SER A 87 12.46 -0.07 -15.20
CA SER A 87 12.90 -0.41 -16.54
C SER A 87 14.42 -0.35 -16.59
N SER A 88 15.03 -1.20 -17.42
CA SER A 88 16.47 -1.20 -17.66
C SER A 88 16.93 0.00 -18.50
N ASP A 89 16.01 0.73 -19.13
CA ASP A 89 16.30 1.93 -19.88
C ASP A 89 16.36 3.15 -18.94
N LYS A 90 17.60 3.53 -18.59
CA LYS A 90 17.92 4.62 -17.65
C LYS A 90 17.80 6.00 -18.28
N ASP A 91 17.67 6.09 -19.60
CA ASP A 91 17.68 7.36 -20.34
C ASP A 91 16.26 7.87 -20.68
N ARG A 92 15.23 7.09 -20.33
CA ARG A 92 13.84 7.41 -20.60
C ARG A 92 13.13 7.99 -19.37
N ILE A 93 12.42 9.10 -19.56
CA ILE A 93 11.46 9.64 -18.59
C ILE A 93 10.15 8.85 -18.71
N TYR A 94 9.67 8.30 -17.59
CA TYR A 94 8.43 7.51 -17.54
C TYR A 94 7.22 8.36 -17.17
N SER A 95 6.13 8.21 -17.91
CA SER A 95 4.81 8.77 -17.62
C SER A 95 3.88 7.74 -16.98
N GLU A 96 2.87 8.18 -16.22
CA GLU A 96 1.88 7.29 -15.60
C GLU A 96 1.07 6.46 -16.60
N ALA A 97 1.04 6.88 -17.86
CA ALA A 97 0.40 6.16 -18.96
C ALA A 97 1.28 5.06 -19.56
N ASP A 98 2.56 4.96 -19.19
CA ASP A 98 3.44 3.92 -19.71
C ASP A 98 3.08 2.52 -19.18
N PRO A 99 3.23 1.47 -20.00
CA PRO A 99 3.00 0.11 -19.55
C PRO A 99 3.96 -0.26 -18.41
N VAL A 100 3.42 -0.87 -17.36
CA VAL A 100 4.22 -1.31 -16.21
C VAL A 100 4.90 -2.64 -16.55
N VAL A 101 6.23 -2.66 -16.48
CA VAL A 101 7.05 -3.87 -16.63
C VAL A 101 7.70 -4.17 -15.28
N PRO A 102 7.13 -5.06 -14.45
CA PRO A 102 7.72 -5.37 -13.15
C PRO A 102 9.01 -6.17 -13.32
N GLN A 103 10.04 -5.84 -12.54
CA GLN A 103 11.27 -6.62 -12.44
C GLN A 103 11.36 -7.31 -11.08
N GLY A 104 11.70 -8.60 -11.08
CA GLY A 104 11.86 -9.42 -9.87
C GLY A 104 10.57 -9.62 -9.06
N ILE A 105 10.70 -10.30 -7.92
CA ILE A 105 9.62 -10.54 -6.95
C ILE A 105 9.16 -9.23 -6.30
N TYR A 106 10.08 -8.30 -6.07
CA TYR A 106 9.72 -6.97 -5.54
C TYR A 106 8.75 -6.23 -6.48
N GLY A 107 9.10 -6.09 -7.76
CA GLY A 107 8.26 -5.39 -8.73
C GLY A 107 6.93 -6.10 -8.99
N THR A 108 6.94 -7.43 -9.09
CA THR A 108 5.73 -8.22 -9.35
C THR A 108 4.76 -8.20 -8.16
N SER A 109 5.25 -8.31 -6.92
CA SER A 109 4.40 -8.22 -5.72
C SER A 109 3.76 -6.83 -5.55
N LYS A 110 4.47 -5.74 -5.90
CA LYS A 110 3.90 -4.38 -5.90
C LYS A 110 2.91 -4.15 -7.04
N LEU A 111 3.14 -4.70 -8.24
CA LEU A 111 2.15 -4.62 -9.32
C LEU A 111 0.86 -5.36 -8.95
N ALA A 112 0.97 -6.52 -8.28
CA ALA A 112 -0.18 -7.24 -7.79
C ALA A 112 -1.04 -6.41 -6.81
N ALA A 113 -0.40 -5.52 -6.05
CA ALA A 113 -1.08 -4.55 -5.17
C ALA A 113 -1.99 -3.59 -5.94
N GLY A 114 -1.53 -3.06 -7.08
CA GLY A 114 -2.23 -2.04 -7.85
C GLY A 114 -3.50 -2.54 -8.58
N ASN A 115 -3.62 -3.86 -8.78
CA ASN A 115 -4.78 -4.46 -9.47
C ASN A 115 -5.95 -4.82 -8.53
N LEU A 116 -5.76 -4.72 -7.21
CA LEU A 116 -6.76 -5.04 -6.19
C LEU A 116 -7.76 -3.91 -5.88
N PRO A 117 -7.38 -2.61 -5.83
CA PRO A 117 -8.21 -1.57 -5.20
C PRO A 117 -9.41 -1.11 -6.02
N ASN A 118 -9.33 -1.16 -7.36
CA ASN A 118 -10.44 -0.77 -8.24
C ASN A 118 -11.71 -1.63 -8.06
N ARG A 119 -11.63 -2.74 -7.32
CA ARG A 119 -12.81 -3.57 -6.98
C ARG A 119 -13.43 -3.24 -5.61
N TYR A 120 -12.75 -2.49 -4.74
CA TYR A 120 -13.16 -2.32 -3.35
C TYR A 120 -13.35 -0.86 -2.93
N CYS A 121 -12.58 0.11 -3.46
CA CYS A 121 -12.74 1.52 -3.13
C CYS A 121 -12.59 2.37 -4.40
N GLN A 122 -13.63 3.12 -4.78
CA GLN A 122 -13.62 3.97 -5.97
C GLN A 122 -12.65 5.16 -5.83
N ASP A 123 -12.29 5.53 -4.60
CA ASP A 123 -11.36 6.61 -4.28
C ASP A 123 -9.94 6.10 -3.96
N HIS A 124 -9.52 5.04 -4.64
CA HIS A 124 -8.15 4.56 -4.55
C HIS A 124 -7.23 5.35 -5.48
N GLN A 125 -6.31 6.13 -4.90
CA GLN A 125 -5.23 6.76 -5.66
C GLN A 125 -3.91 6.04 -5.41
N MET A 126 -3.32 5.53 -6.50
CA MET A 126 -1.91 5.15 -6.52
C MET A 126 -1.08 6.38 -6.84
N VAL A 127 -0.20 6.77 -5.92
CA VAL A 127 0.78 7.84 -6.15
C VAL A 127 2.12 7.18 -6.41
N SER A 128 2.68 7.42 -7.60
CA SER A 128 4.06 7.05 -7.94
C SER A 128 4.98 8.24 -7.72
N ASP A 129 5.91 8.12 -6.76
CA ASP A 129 6.99 9.07 -6.58
C ASP A 129 8.06 8.84 -7.67
N GLN A 130 8.30 9.84 -8.52
CA GLN A 130 9.28 9.77 -9.60
C GLN A 130 10.69 9.57 -9.04
#